data_AF-A0A136L235-F1
#
_entry.id   AF-A0A136L235-F1
#
_cell.length_a   1.000
_cell.length_b   1.000
_cell.length_c   1.000
_cell.angle_alpha   90.00
_cell.angle_beta   90.00
_cell.angle_gamma   90.00
#
_symmetry.space_group_name_H-M   'P 1'
#
loop_
_entity.id
_entity.type
_entity.pdbx_description
1 polymer ?
#
loop_
_entity_poly.entity_id
_entity_poly.type
_entity_poly.pdbx_seq_one_letter_code
_entity_poly.pdbx_strand_id
1 'polypeptide(L)'
;MSLKVGIDFGTSNSGVAIYDGEQVRVLPVDPKNVQPEVIKTVLYITKEYRAYLGQEAAEAYYRDNVNRQRRFVKQWAGEIDYRGADMHYVRDIYVYVDELKPGRLLQYLKTALRKEGYRGTQIF
;
A
#
# COMPACT_ATOMS: atom_id res chain seq x y z
N MET A 1 2.43 -36.86 -3.01
CA MET A 1 1.96 -36.03 -1.88
C MET A 1 1.65 -34.64 -2.39
N SER A 2 0.66 -33.93 -1.83
CA SER A 2 0.31 -32.56 -2.24
C SER A 2 1.04 -31.56 -1.35
N LEU A 3 1.74 -30.61 -1.96
CA LEU A 3 2.29 -29.44 -1.27
C LEU A 3 1.12 -28.63 -0.68
N LYS A 4 1.22 -28.22 0.59
CA LYS A 4 0.27 -27.27 1.22
C LYS A 4 0.97 -25.95 1.43
N VAL A 5 0.26 -24.84 1.19
CA VAL A 5 0.77 -23.48 1.39
C VAL A 5 -0.01 -22.82 2.51
N GLY A 6 0.71 -22.29 3.50
CA GLY A 6 0.16 -21.40 4.52
C GLY A 6 0.59 -19.96 4.25
N ILE A 7 -0.36 -19.04 4.27
CA ILE A 7 -0.09 -17.60 4.14
C ILE A 7 -0.63 -16.90 5.38
N ASP A 8 0.26 -16.26 6.14
CA ASP A 8 -0.14 -15.24 7.10
C ASP A 8 -0.07 -13.90 6.38
N PHE A 9 -1.23 -13.38 5.98
CA PHE A 9 -1.33 -12.06 5.39
C PHE A 9 -1.71 -11.08 6.50
N GLY A 10 -0.72 -10.46 7.13
CA GLY A 10 -0.90 -9.54 8.25
C GLY A 10 -1.04 -8.08 7.82
N THR A 11 -1.27 -7.19 8.79
CA THR A 11 -1.39 -5.76 8.51
C THR A 11 -0.02 -5.12 8.25
N SER A 12 0.97 -5.41 9.09
CA SER A 12 2.32 -4.82 9.00
C SER A 12 3.30 -5.76 8.30
N ASN A 13 3.24 -7.04 8.64
CA ASN A 13 4.13 -8.08 8.16
C ASN A 13 3.31 -9.27 7.68
N SER A 14 3.86 -10.01 6.72
CA SER A 14 3.26 -11.23 6.19
C SER A 14 4.33 -12.31 6.05
N GLY A 15 3.90 -13.55 5.85
CA GLY A 15 4.79 -14.69 5.67
C GLY A 15 4.13 -15.81 4.87
N VAL A 16 4.96 -16.64 4.25
CA VAL A 16 4.50 -17.81 3.48
C VAL A 16 5.30 -19.02 3.93
N ALA A 17 4.61 -20.13 4.18
CA ALA A 17 5.24 -21.41 4.47
C ALA A 17 4.68 -22.51 3.57
N ILE A 18 5.51 -23.51 3.31
CA ILE A 18 5.13 -24.73 2.58
C ILE A 18 5.25 -25.93 3.50
N TYR A 19 4.34 -26.89 3.35
CA TYR A 19 4.42 -28.22 3.94
C TYR A 19 4.47 -29.25 2.83
N ASP A 20 5.52 -30.06 2.80
CA ASP A 20 5.80 -31.05 1.75
C ASP A 20 5.22 -32.45 2.03
N GLY A 21 4.65 -32.65 3.23
CA GLY A 21 4.19 -33.95 3.71
C GLY A 21 5.01 -34.49 4.89
N GLU A 22 6.18 -33.89 5.14
CA GLU A 22 7.07 -34.27 6.24
C GLU A 22 7.39 -33.08 7.14
N GLN A 23 7.74 -31.93 6.54
CA GLN A 23 8.21 -30.75 7.28
C GLN A 23 7.58 -29.46 6.79
N VAL A 24 7.50 -28.47 7.68
CA VAL A 24 7.11 -27.10 7.37
C VAL A 24 8.36 -26.26 7.14
N ARG A 25 8.41 -25.54 6.02
CA ARG A 25 9.46 -24.58 5.71
C ARG A 25 8.86 -23.20 5.43
N VAL A 26 9.31 -22.19 6.17
CA VAL A 26 9.00 -20.79 5.87
C VAL A 26 9.86 -20.33 4.70
N LEU A 27 9.27 -19.62 3.76
CA LEU A 27 9.93 -19.18 2.54
C LEU A 27 10.57 -17.79 2.75
N PRO A 28 11.80 -17.56 2.27
CA PRO A 28 12.47 -16.26 2.34
C PRO A 28 11.90 -15.31 1.26
N VAL A 29 10.67 -14.84 1.47
CA VAL A 29 9.91 -14.02 0.51
C VAL A 29 10.36 -12.55 0.43
N ASP A 30 11.19 -12.08 1.35
CA ASP A 30 11.74 -10.72 1.35
C ASP A 30 13.27 -10.73 1.56
N PRO A 31 14.08 -11.15 0.55
CA PRO A 31 15.51 -11.39 0.72
C PRO A 31 16.34 -10.18 1.17
N LYS A 32 15.82 -8.96 0.97
CA LYS A 32 16.49 -7.72 1.40
C LYS A 32 16.20 -7.35 2.86
N ASN A 33 15.20 -7.98 3.47
CA ASN A 33 14.85 -7.74 4.86
C ASN A 33 15.84 -8.43 5.82
N VAL A 34 15.96 -7.89 7.04
CA VAL A 34 16.81 -8.47 8.10
C VAL A 34 16.37 -9.89 8.45
N GLN A 35 15.07 -10.16 8.35
CA GLN A 35 14.49 -11.50 8.47
C GLN A 35 13.82 -11.85 7.13
N PRO A 36 14.49 -12.60 6.23
CA PRO A 36 14.00 -12.87 4.88
C PRO A 36 12.65 -13.59 4.80
N GLU A 37 12.32 -14.36 5.83
CA GLU A 37 11.07 -15.13 5.94
C GLU A 37 9.84 -14.25 6.21
N VAL A 38 10.06 -12.99 6.59
CA VAL A 38 9.01 -12.03 6.94
C VAL A 38 9.03 -10.89 5.94
N ILE A 39 7.95 -10.72 5.18
CA ILE A 39 7.80 -9.62 4.22
C ILE A 39 7.02 -8.47 4.84
N LYS A 40 7.50 -7.23 4.64
CA LYS A 40 6.71 -6.04 4.99
C LYS A 40 5.49 -5.96 4.09
N THR A 41 4.31 -5.72 4.67
CA THR A 41 3.04 -5.60 3.92
C THR A 41 2.90 -4.20 3.32
N VAL A 42 3.81 -3.92 2.39
CA VAL A 42 3.98 -2.63 1.72
C VAL A 42 4.15 -2.88 0.23
N LEU A 43 3.49 -2.06 -0.58
CA LEU A 43 3.57 -2.04 -2.05
C LEU A 43 3.90 -0.63 -2.49
N TYR A 44 4.96 -0.47 -3.28
CA TYR A 44 5.30 0.80 -3.90
C TYR A 44 5.11 0.69 -5.42
N ILE A 45 4.34 1.61 -5.99
CA ILE A 45 4.07 1.67 -7.44
C ILE A 45 4.59 3.00 -7.98
N THR A 46 5.54 2.98 -8.92
CA THR A 46 6.06 4.20 -9.55
C THR A 46 5.07 4.78 -10.56
N LYS A 47 5.31 6.01 -11.01
CA LYS A 47 4.50 6.69 -12.04
C LYS A 47 4.49 5.94 -13.38
N GLU A 48 5.56 5.18 -13.65
CA GLU A 48 5.70 4.26 -14.79
C GLU A 48 5.12 2.86 -14.51
N TYR A 49 4.33 2.71 -13.43
CA TYR A 49 3.67 1.47 -13.02
C TYR A 49 4.63 0.30 -12.69
N ARG A 50 5.87 0.59 -12.27
CA ARG A 50 6.75 -0.44 -11.70
C ARG A 50 6.34 -0.72 -10.26
N ALA A 51 6.15 -1.99 -9.93
CA ALA A 51 5.73 -2.44 -8.60
C ALA A 51 6.90 -3.05 -7.81
N TYR A 52 7.00 -2.67 -6.54
CA TYR A 52 7.97 -3.19 -5.58
C TYR A 52 7.22 -3.63 -4.31
N LEU A 53 7.71 -4.66 -3.63
CA LEU A 53 7.12 -5.20 -2.39
C LEU A 53 8.13 -5.26 -1.26
N GLY A 54 7.65 -5.39 -0.02
CA GLY A 54 8.51 -5.69 1.12
C GLY A 54 9.54 -4.60 1.44
N GLN A 55 10.74 -5.03 1.82
CA GLN A 55 11.86 -4.14 2.09
C GLN A 55 12.31 -3.38 0.82
N GLU A 56 12.24 -4.01 -0.36
CA GLU A 56 12.57 -3.35 -1.62
C GLU A 56 11.63 -2.16 -1.92
N ALA A 57 10.33 -2.30 -1.63
CA ALA A 57 9.38 -1.21 -1.77
C ALA A 57 9.75 0.00 -0.91
N ALA A 58 10.15 -0.24 0.33
CA ALA A 58 10.58 0.82 1.24
C ALA A 58 11.84 1.53 0.70
N GLU A 59 12.86 0.77 0.30
CA GLU A 59 14.10 1.31 -0.24
C GLU A 59 13.90 2.10 -1.54
N ALA A 60 13.10 1.58 -2.47
CA ALA A 60 12.75 2.27 -3.70
C ALA A 60 11.98 3.57 -3.40
N TYR A 61 10.99 3.52 -2.51
CA TYR A 61 10.24 4.71 -2.11
C TYR A 61 11.16 5.78 -1.50
N TYR A 62 12.07 5.41 -0.59
CA TYR A 62 13.02 6.36 -0.02
C TYR A 62 13.92 6.97 -1.09
N ARG A 63 14.52 6.13 -1.94
CA ARG A 63 15.41 6.58 -3.02
C ARG A 63 14.74 7.59 -3.94
N ASP A 64 13.48 7.35 -4.29
CA ASP A 64 12.73 8.21 -5.20
C ASP A 64 12.26 9.52 -4.52
N ASN A 65 12.14 9.55 -3.19
CA ASN A 65 11.57 10.69 -2.46
C ASN A 65 12.59 11.55 -1.68
N VAL A 66 13.80 11.06 -1.44
CA VAL A 66 14.86 11.81 -0.77
C VAL A 66 15.34 12.95 -1.68
N ASN A 67 15.41 14.17 -1.14
CA ASN A 67 15.92 15.37 -1.81
C ASN A 67 15.27 15.73 -3.16
N ARG A 68 14.12 15.15 -3.50
CA ARG A 68 13.40 15.52 -4.73
C ARG A 68 12.73 16.89 -4.60
N GLN A 69 12.56 17.55 -5.74
CA GLN A 69 11.67 18.70 -5.84
C GLN A 69 10.21 18.28 -5.63
N ARG A 70 9.42 19.20 -5.06
CA ARG A 70 8.00 19.00 -4.78
C ARG A 70 7.24 20.20 -5.34
N ARG A 71 6.11 19.94 -5.98
CA ARG A 71 5.19 20.99 -6.41
C ARG A 71 3.79 20.62 -5.99
N PHE A 72 3.25 21.38 -5.05
CA PHE A 72 1.91 21.17 -4.55
C PHE A 72 0.93 22.00 -5.36
N VAL A 73 -0.08 21.34 -5.89
CA VAL A 73 -1.18 21.97 -6.62
C VAL A 73 -2.50 21.74 -5.89
N LYS A 74 -3.39 22.72 -5.95
CA LYS A 74 -4.72 22.61 -5.37
C LYS A 74 -5.60 21.78 -6.31
N GLN A 75 -6.01 20.61 -5.86
CA GLN A 75 -6.86 19.67 -6.61
C GLN A 75 -8.21 19.53 -5.90
N TRP A 76 -9.30 19.52 -6.67
CA TRP A 76 -10.64 19.27 -6.13
C TRP A 76 -10.73 17.82 -5.63
N ALA A 77 -11.22 17.65 -4.39
CA ALA A 77 -11.27 16.37 -3.70
C ALA A 77 -12.70 15.81 -3.54
N GLY A 78 -13.71 16.59 -3.94
CA GLY A 78 -15.11 16.27 -3.75
C GLY A 78 -15.85 17.38 -3.02
N GLU A 79 -17.06 17.08 -2.61
CA GLU A 79 -17.95 17.98 -1.88
C GLU A 79 -18.24 17.41 -0.48
N ILE A 80 -18.43 18.29 0.51
CA ILE A 80 -19.10 17.92 1.76
C ILE A 80 -20.50 18.56 1.76
N ASP A 81 -21.50 17.72 2.03
CA ASP A 81 -22.87 18.09 2.37
C ASP A 81 -22.97 18.26 3.89
N TYR A 82 -23.20 19.50 4.34
CA TYR A 82 -23.43 19.83 5.75
C TYR A 82 -24.92 20.00 6.00
N ARG A 83 -25.46 19.23 6.95
CA ARG A 83 -26.83 19.36 7.46
C ARG A 83 -26.83 19.52 8.97
N GLY A 84 -27.38 20.61 9.48
CA GLY A 84 -27.51 20.85 10.92
C GLY A 84 -28.59 21.88 11.24
N ALA A 85 -29.56 21.48 12.09
CA ALA A 85 -30.76 22.27 12.39
C ALA A 85 -31.39 22.83 11.10
N ASP A 86 -31.47 24.15 10.97
CA ASP A 86 -32.06 24.83 9.80
C ASP A 86 -31.03 25.19 8.70
N MET A 87 -29.78 24.70 8.81
CA MET A 87 -28.71 25.00 7.87
C MET A 87 -28.36 23.80 7.00
N HIS A 88 -28.44 23.99 5.69
CA HIS A 88 -27.97 23.04 4.67
C HIS A 88 -27.11 23.79 3.65
N TYR A 89 -25.87 23.34 3.48
CA TYR A 89 -25.00 23.84 2.41
C TYR A 89 -24.04 22.75 1.93
N VAL A 90 -23.70 22.84 0.66
CA VAL A 90 -22.70 21.99 0.01
C VAL A 90 -21.46 22.85 -0.24
N ARG A 91 -20.28 22.30 0.06
CA ARG A 91 -19.02 23.00 -0.17
C ARG A 91 -18.01 22.11 -0.87
N ASP A 92 -17.41 22.65 -1.92
CA ASP A 92 -16.24 22.06 -2.56
C ASP A 92 -15.05 21.99 -1.60
N ILE A 93 -14.43 20.83 -1.57
CA ILE A 93 -13.18 20.58 -0.88
C ILE A 93 -12.06 20.53 -1.90
N TYR A 94 -10.94 21.13 -1.52
CA TYR A 94 -9.70 20.98 -2.26
C TYR A 94 -8.61 20.47 -1.34
N VAL A 95 -7.73 19.65 -1.91
CA VAL A 95 -6.52 19.14 -1.24
C VAL A 95 -5.29 19.59 -2.02
N TYR A 96 -4.19 19.80 -1.32
CA TYR A 96 -2.90 20.04 -1.96
C TYR A 96 -2.25 18.70 -2.27
N VAL A 97 -2.03 18.43 -3.55
CA VAL A 97 -1.39 17.20 -4.03
C VAL A 97 -0.04 17.54 -4.61
N ASP A 98 0.97 16.77 -4.25
CA ASP A 98 2.28 16.83 -4.90
C ASP A 98 2.17 16.19 -6.30
N GLU A 99 2.12 17.03 -7.34
CA GLU A 99 1.99 16.56 -8.74
C GLU A 99 3.26 15.88 -9.26
N LEU A 100 4.39 16.14 -8.59
CA LEU A 100 5.70 15.57 -8.90
C LEU A 100 6.02 14.33 -8.05
N LYS A 101 5.04 13.77 -7.33
CA LYS A 101 5.24 12.51 -6.61
C LYS A 101 5.70 11.41 -7.59
N PRO A 102 6.80 10.69 -7.30
CA PRO A 102 7.38 9.70 -8.20
C PRO A 102 6.60 8.39 -8.22
N GLY A 103 5.76 8.16 -7.20
CA GLY A 103 4.98 6.94 -7.06
C GLY A 103 4.01 7.01 -5.87
N ARG A 104 3.32 5.90 -5.65
CA ARG A 104 2.39 5.70 -4.53
C ARG A 104 2.89 4.57 -3.64
N LEU A 105 3.09 4.88 -2.36
CA LEU A 105 3.34 3.88 -1.33
C LEU A 105 2.00 3.47 -0.70
N LEU A 106 1.70 2.18 -0.75
CA LEU A 106 0.56 1.55 -0.11
C LEU A 106 1.06 0.78 1.11
N GLN A 107 0.71 1.27 2.29
CA GLN A 107 1.04 0.64 3.56
C GLN A 107 -0.22 -0.06 4.09
N TYR A 108 -0.03 -1.15 4.82
CA TYR A 108 -1.13 -1.86 5.47
C TYR A 108 -2.21 -2.36 4.50
N LEU A 109 -1.80 -2.94 3.36
CA LEU A 109 -2.72 -3.32 2.26
C LEU A 109 -3.94 -4.12 2.72
N LYS A 110 -3.76 -5.04 3.68
CA LYS A 110 -4.86 -5.83 4.25
C LYS A 110 -6.03 -4.98 4.75
N THR A 111 -5.73 -3.82 5.35
CA THR A 111 -6.74 -2.93 5.95
C THR A 111 -7.71 -2.36 4.92
N ALA A 112 -7.25 -2.10 3.70
CA ALA A 112 -8.12 -1.65 2.62
C ALA A 112 -8.94 -2.81 2.03
N LEU A 113 -8.30 -3.98 1.88
CA LEU A 113 -8.90 -5.16 1.25
C LEU A 113 -10.05 -5.78 2.06
N ARG A 114 -10.09 -5.60 3.39
CA ARG A 114 -11.17 -6.12 4.25
C ARG A 114 -12.50 -5.36 4.13
N LYS A 115 -12.55 -4.24 3.40
CA LYS A 115 -13.75 -3.39 3.37
C LYS A 115 -14.82 -4.00 2.44
N GLU A 116 -16.01 -4.28 2.98
CA GLU A 116 -17.18 -4.65 2.19
C GLU A 116 -17.47 -3.54 1.17
N GLY A 117 -17.23 -3.81 -0.12
CA GLY A 117 -17.38 -2.82 -1.19
C GLY A 117 -16.08 -2.24 -1.73
N TYR A 118 -14.91 -2.74 -1.32
CA TYR A 118 -13.66 -2.42 -2.01
C TYR A 118 -13.69 -2.92 -3.46
N ARG A 119 -13.70 -2.00 -4.43
CA ARG A 119 -13.70 -2.32 -5.88
C ARG A 119 -12.34 -2.12 -6.55
N GLY A 120 -11.37 -1.57 -5.83
CA GLY A 120 -10.07 -1.19 -6.35
C GLY A 120 -9.60 0.15 -5.78
N THR A 121 -8.35 0.51 -6.08
CA THR A 121 -7.74 1.79 -5.69
C THR A 121 -7.19 2.46 -6.94
N GLN A 122 -7.53 3.74 -7.15
CA GLN A 122 -6.87 4.57 -8.14
C GLN A 122 -5.49 5.01 -7.61
N ILE A 123 -4.42 4.64 -8.32
CA ILE A 123 -3.04 4.88 -7.87
C ILE A 123 -2.61 6.33 -8.14
N PHE A 124 -2.99 6.88 -9.30
CA PHE A 124 -2.67 8.24 -9.75
C PHE A 124 -3.91 9.01 -10.17
#